data_AF-A0A0D6TQW3-F1
#
_entry.id   AF-A0A0D6TQW3-F1
#
_cell.length_a   1.000
_cell.length_b   1.000
_cell.length_c   1.000
_cell.angle_alpha   90.00
_cell.angle_beta   90.00
_cell.angle_gamma   90.00
#
_symmetry.space_group_name_H-M   'P 1'
#
loop_
_entity.id
_entity.type
_entity.pdbx_description
1 polymer ?
#
loop_
_entity_poly.entity_id
_entity_poly.type
_entity_poly.pdbx_seq_one_letter_code
_entity_poly.pdbx_strand_id
1 'polypeptide(L)'
;MKKKDKRVQLANRIELLKAKQETDFIILKNQFEITYESLKPINLIKETFNEIKHDSEIKTNIFKTSLGILGGYISKKVLFGNSNNPFKKISGNVLQYIITNLITNKVENK
;
A
#
# COMPACT_ATOMS: atom_id res chain seq x y z
N MET A 1 -17.84 67.72 -9.60
CA MET A 1 -17.95 66.49 -10.43
C MET A 1 -16.97 65.37 -10.05
N LYS A 2 -15.65 65.60 -9.91
CA LYS A 2 -14.63 64.55 -9.67
C LYS A 2 -14.84 63.59 -8.47
N LYS A 3 -15.56 64.02 -7.42
CA LYS A 3 -15.80 63.22 -6.20
C LYS A 3 -16.95 62.20 -6.35
N LYS A 4 -17.87 62.40 -7.30
CA LYS A 4 -18.99 61.47 -7.59
C LYS A 4 -18.49 60.28 -8.42
N ASP A 5 -17.62 60.54 -9.39
CA ASP A 5 -16.96 59.55 -10.24
C ASP A 5 -16.11 58.54 -9.44
N LYS A 6 -15.28 59.02 -8.49
CA LYS A 6 -14.51 58.13 -7.60
C LYS A 6 -15.36 57.19 -6.74
N ARG A 7 -16.56 57.61 -6.33
CA ARG A 7 -17.48 56.75 -5.54
C ARG A 7 -18.10 55.66 -6.40
N VAL A 8 -18.46 55.98 -7.64
CA VAL A 8 -18.97 54.99 -8.60
C VAL A 8 -17.89 53.96 -8.93
N GLN A 9 -16.65 54.40 -9.18
CA GLN A 9 -15.53 53.49 -9.41
C GLN A 9 -15.26 52.59 -8.21
N LEU A 10 -15.34 53.12 -6.98
CA LEU A 10 -15.17 52.32 -5.77
C LEU A 10 -16.30 51.30 -5.61
N ALA A 11 -17.56 51.68 -5.83
CA ALA A 11 -18.70 50.77 -5.76
C ALA A 11 -18.56 49.61 -6.76
N ASN A 12 -18.21 49.91 -8.02
CA ASN A 12 -18.00 48.90 -9.05
C ASN A 12 -16.84 47.96 -8.69
N ARG A 13 -15.76 48.47 -8.10
CA ARG A 13 -14.65 47.62 -7.63
C ARG A 13 -15.05 46.74 -6.45
N ILE A 14 -15.87 47.25 -5.52
CA ILE A 14 -16.38 46.44 -4.41
C ILE A 14 -17.25 45.31 -4.93
N GLU A 15 -18.14 45.59 -5.88
CA GLU A 15 -18.99 44.58 -6.52
C GLU A 15 -18.15 43.51 -7.24
N LEU A 16 -17.17 43.93 -8.04
CA LEU A 16 -16.25 43.02 -8.72
C LEU A 16 -15.47 42.15 -7.72
N LEU A 17 -14.96 42.75 -6.64
CA LEU A 17 -14.22 42.02 -5.61
C LEU A 17 -15.11 41.03 -4.85
N LYS A 18 -16.38 41.37 -4.60
CA LYS A 18 -17.35 40.44 -3.98
C LYS A 18 -17.62 39.24 -4.88
N ALA A 19 -17.90 39.47 -6.17
CA ALA A 19 -18.12 38.41 -7.13
C ALA A 19 -16.88 37.49 -7.27
N LYS A 20 -15.68 38.10 -7.28
CA LYS A 20 -14.42 37.35 -7.27
C LYS A 20 -14.26 36.52 -5.98
N GLN A 21 -14.49 37.12 -4.81
CA GLN A 21 -14.38 36.43 -3.53
C GLN A 21 -15.33 35.23 -3.44
N GLU A 22 -16.57 35.38 -3.91
CA GLU A 22 -17.54 34.29 -3.94
C GLU A 22 -17.08 33.15 -4.86
N THR A 23 -16.56 33.49 -6.04
CA THR A 23 -15.99 32.51 -6.98
C THR A 23 -14.79 31.78 -6.37
N ASP A 24 -13.84 32.53 -5.81
CA ASP A 24 -12.63 31.99 -5.19
C ASP A 24 -12.98 31.08 -4.00
N PHE A 25 -14.01 31.42 -3.22
CA PHE A 25 -14.49 30.61 -2.11
C PHE A 25 -15.07 29.26 -2.57
N ILE A 26 -15.89 29.27 -3.65
CA ILE A 26 -16.45 28.05 -4.22
C ILE A 26 -15.33 27.14 -4.75
N ILE A 27 -14.34 27.71 -5.46
CA ILE A 27 -13.18 26.97 -5.97
C ILE A 27 -12.41 26.34 -4.81
N LEU A 28 -12.12 27.12 -3.76
CA LEU A 28 -11.40 26.63 -2.59
C LEU A 28 -12.15 25.48 -1.90
N LYS A 29 -13.46 25.61 -1.73
CA LYS A 29 -14.29 24.56 -1.12
C LYS A 29 -14.24 23.27 -1.95
N ASN A 30 -14.39 23.38 -3.26
CA ASN A 30 -14.34 22.23 -4.16
C ASN A 30 -12.96 21.55 -4.13
N GLN A 31 -11.89 22.34 -4.17
CA GLN A 31 -10.53 21.82 -4.10
C GLN A 31 -10.26 21.15 -2.74
N PHE A 32 -10.78 21.72 -1.66
CA PHE A 32 -10.68 21.11 -0.33
C PHE A 32 -11.37 19.74 -0.28
N GLU A 33 -12.60 19.63 -0.80
CA GLU A 33 -13.31 18.35 -0.86
C GLU A 33 -12.55 17.32 -1.71
N ILE A 34 -12.05 17.70 -2.88
CA ILE A 34 -11.25 16.82 -3.75
C ILE A 34 -9.99 16.33 -3.03
N THR A 35 -9.24 17.23 -2.39
CA THR A 35 -8.01 16.88 -1.67
C THR A 35 -8.31 16.05 -0.43
N TYR A 36 -9.40 16.34 0.29
CA TYR A 36 -9.82 15.53 1.43
C TYR A 36 -10.19 14.10 1.00
N GLU A 37 -10.95 13.97 -0.08
CA GLU A 37 -11.28 12.67 -0.66
C GLU A 37 -10.03 11.93 -1.13
N SER A 38 -9.10 12.59 -1.84
CA SER A 38 -7.88 11.93 -2.34
C SER A 38 -6.98 11.41 -1.22
N LEU A 39 -6.93 12.09 -0.08
CA LEU A 39 -6.17 11.68 1.10
C LEU A 39 -6.82 10.55 1.91
N LYS A 40 -8.06 10.15 1.58
CA LYS A 40 -8.68 8.99 2.25
C LYS A 40 -7.86 7.73 1.96
N PRO A 41 -7.60 6.88 2.98
CA PRO A 41 -6.79 5.68 2.80
C PRO A 41 -7.25 4.77 1.65
N ILE A 42 -8.57 4.65 1.44
CA ILE A 42 -9.13 3.85 0.35
C ILE A 42 -8.73 4.36 -1.04
N ASN A 43 -8.62 5.67 -1.22
CA ASN A 43 -8.24 6.30 -2.48
C ASN A 43 -6.72 6.21 -2.68
N LEU A 44 -5.93 6.38 -1.61
CA LEU A 44 -4.48 6.13 -1.64
C LEU A 44 -4.13 4.68 -2.01
N ILE A 45 -4.86 3.70 -1.45
CA ILE A 45 -4.70 2.29 -1.79
C ILE A 45 -5.08 2.06 -3.26
N LYS A 46 -6.15 2.69 -3.74
CA LYS A 46 -6.60 2.55 -5.14
C LYS A 46 -5.58 3.11 -6.14
N GLU A 47 -4.98 4.26 -5.84
CA GLU A 47 -3.94 4.87 -6.67
C GLU A 47 -2.67 4.00 -6.68
N THR A 48 -2.19 3.57 -5.52
CA THR A 48 -1.04 2.65 -5.43
C THR A 48 -1.29 1.31 -6.11
N PHE A 49 -2.52 0.76 -6.05
CA PHE A 49 -2.85 -0.48 -6.75
C PHE A 49 -2.81 -0.34 -8.28
N ASN A 50 -3.20 0.81 -8.81
CA ASN A 50 -3.07 1.11 -10.23
C ASN A 50 -1.60 1.21 -10.64
N GLU A 51 -0.76 1.89 -9.85
CA GLU A 51 0.69 1.98 -10.08
C GLU A 51 1.37 0.59 -10.05
N ILE A 52 1.03 -0.24 -9.07
CA ILE A 52 1.49 -1.64 -8.98
C ILE A 52 1.15 -2.43 -10.26
N LYS A 53 0.02 -2.11 -10.93
CA LYS A 53 -0.38 -2.83 -12.13
C LYS A 53 0.46 -2.46 -13.36
N HIS A 54 1.08 -1.29 -13.37
CA HIS A 54 1.86 -0.79 -14.51
C HIS A 54 3.37 -1.02 -14.36
N ASP A 55 3.87 -1.14 -13.13
CA ASP A 55 5.30 -1.36 -12.86
C ASP A 55 5.65 -2.85 -12.72
N SER A 56 6.56 -3.35 -13.56
CA SER A 56 6.99 -4.77 -13.56
C SER A 56 7.89 -5.12 -12.37
N GLU A 57 8.64 -4.15 -11.83
CA GLU A 57 9.53 -4.32 -10.70
C GLU A 57 8.74 -4.43 -9.39
N ILE A 58 7.75 -3.56 -9.21
CA ILE A 58 6.88 -3.57 -8.02
C ILE A 58 6.09 -4.88 -7.94
N LYS A 59 5.54 -5.38 -9.06
CA LYS A 59 4.89 -6.70 -9.11
C LYS A 59 5.83 -7.81 -8.65
N THR A 60 7.07 -7.79 -9.13
CA THR A 60 8.07 -8.80 -8.80
C THR A 60 8.40 -8.77 -7.31
N ASN A 61 8.55 -7.58 -6.72
CA ASN A 61 8.84 -7.41 -5.30
C ASN A 61 7.66 -7.84 -4.41
N ILE A 62 6.42 -7.54 -4.80
CA ILE A 62 5.21 -8.01 -4.08
C ILE A 62 5.11 -9.53 -4.15
N PHE A 63 5.36 -10.13 -5.31
CA PHE A 63 5.34 -11.58 -5.48
C PHE A 63 6.41 -12.28 -4.64
N LYS A 64 7.64 -11.76 -4.62
CA LYS A 64 8.72 -12.28 -3.76
C LYS A 64 8.36 -12.15 -2.28
N THR A 65 7.79 -11.01 -1.87
CA THR A 65 7.38 -10.77 -0.48
C THR A 65 6.25 -11.70 -0.06
N SER A 66 5.25 -11.90 -0.92
CA SER A 66 4.13 -12.81 -0.65
C SER A 66 4.60 -14.27 -0.57
N LEU A 67 5.51 -14.69 -1.45
CA LEU A 67 6.18 -15.99 -1.35
C LEU A 67 6.94 -16.16 -0.04
N GLY A 68 7.65 -15.13 0.43
CA GLY A 68 8.35 -15.15 1.71
C GLY A 68 7.41 -15.27 2.91
N ILE A 69 6.28 -14.54 2.91
CA ILE A 69 5.26 -14.61 3.97
C ILE A 69 4.58 -15.98 3.96
N LEU A 70 4.12 -16.45 2.80
CA LEU A 70 3.48 -17.74 2.65
C LEU A 70 4.43 -18.88 3.02
N GLY A 71 5.66 -18.82 2.51
CA GLY A 71 6.72 -19.77 2.82
C GLY A 71 7.05 -19.78 4.30
N GLY A 72 7.18 -18.61 4.94
CA GLY A 72 7.42 -18.47 6.37
C GLY A 72 6.26 -19.02 7.22
N TYR A 73 5.01 -18.77 6.82
CA TYR A 73 3.82 -19.31 7.50
C TYR A 73 3.73 -20.83 7.37
N ILE A 74 3.93 -21.38 6.17
CA ILE A 74 3.94 -22.83 5.93
C ILE A 74 5.09 -23.46 6.71
N SER A 75 6.29 -22.89 6.63
CA SER A 75 7.48 -23.33 7.36
C SER A 75 7.23 -23.35 8.87
N LYS A 76 6.65 -22.26 9.43
CA LYS A 76 6.28 -22.20 10.85
C LYS A 76 5.28 -23.28 11.24
N LYS A 77 4.28 -23.52 10.39
CA LYS A 77 3.24 -24.53 10.65
C LYS A 77 3.78 -25.96 10.57
N VAL A 78 4.67 -26.24 9.63
CA VAL A 78 5.28 -27.56 9.42
C VAL A 78 6.37 -27.86 10.45
N LEU A 79 7.27 -26.90 10.73
CA LEU A 79 8.43 -27.11 11.60
C LEU A 79 8.08 -26.90 13.09
N PHE A 80 7.43 -25.78 13.44
CA PHE A 80 7.32 -25.32 14.83
C PHE A 80 5.92 -25.45 15.45
N GLY A 81 4.88 -25.78 14.68
CA GLY A 81 3.50 -25.92 15.20
C GLY A 81 3.29 -27.18 16.06
N ASN A 82 2.63 -27.05 17.22
CA ASN A 82 2.17 -28.16 18.06
C ASN A 82 0.90 -28.81 17.47
N SER A 83 1.05 -29.46 16.30
CA SER A 83 -0.06 -30.10 15.60
C SER A 83 0.09 -31.63 15.68
N ASN A 84 -0.96 -32.33 16.12
CA ASN A 84 -1.07 -33.80 16.09
C ASN A 84 -1.21 -34.38 14.65
N ASN A 85 -0.93 -33.58 13.62
CA ASN A 85 -1.18 -33.94 12.24
C ASN A 85 -0.11 -34.94 11.70
N PRO A 86 -0.52 -36.11 11.15
CA PRO A 86 0.39 -37.14 10.62
C PRO A 86 1.40 -36.63 9.57
N PHE A 87 1.07 -35.56 8.83
CA PHE A 87 1.99 -34.95 7.85
C PHE A 87 3.31 -34.49 8.48
N LYS A 88 3.31 -34.02 9.73
CA LYS A 88 4.53 -33.58 10.44
C LYS A 88 5.42 -34.76 10.82
N LYS A 89 4.82 -35.89 11.21
CA LYS A 89 5.56 -37.13 11.50
C LYS A 89 6.27 -37.63 10.25
N ILE A 90 5.60 -37.58 9.10
CA ILE A 90 6.17 -38.00 7.82
C ILE A 90 7.32 -37.07 7.42
N SER A 91 7.11 -35.75 7.43
CA SER A 91 8.16 -34.80 7.02
C SER A 91 9.37 -34.82 7.96
N GLY A 92 9.15 -34.94 9.27
CA GLY A 92 10.21 -35.09 10.27
C GLY A 92 11.00 -36.37 10.09
N ASN A 93 10.34 -37.51 9.88
CA ASN A 93 11.01 -38.80 9.66
C ASN A 93 11.77 -38.82 8.34
N VAL A 94 11.26 -38.21 7.27
CA VAL A 94 11.96 -38.11 5.98
C VAL A 94 13.22 -37.24 6.12
N LEU A 95 13.12 -36.08 6.78
CA LEU A 95 14.28 -35.25 7.07
C LEU A 95 15.33 -35.99 7.91
N GLN A 96 14.88 -36.67 8.96
CA GLN A 96 15.74 -37.45 9.84
C GLN A 96 16.41 -38.61 9.09
N TYR A 97 15.69 -39.28 8.19
CA TYR A 97 16.23 -40.33 7.32
C TYR A 97 17.30 -39.80 6.35
N ILE A 98 17.06 -38.66 5.68
CA ILE A 98 18.04 -38.04 4.77
C ILE A 98 19.30 -37.64 5.52
N ILE A 99 19.16 -36.96 6.67
CA ILE A 99 20.31 -36.54 7.49
C ILE A 99 21.09 -37.76 7.99
N THR A 100 20.39 -38.79 8.45
CA THR A 100 21.03 -40.02 8.95
C THR A 100 21.79 -40.72 7.83
N ASN A 101 21.19 -40.89 6.65
CA ASN A 101 21.85 -41.50 5.50
C ASN A 101 23.08 -40.70 5.05
N LEU A 102 23.02 -39.36 5.07
CA LEU A 102 24.18 -38.53 4.74
C LEU A 102 25.31 -38.62 5.78
N ILE A 103 24.98 -38.71 7.07
CA ILE A 103 25.98 -38.84 8.13
C ILE A 103 26.58 -40.24 8.12
N THR A 104 25.76 -41.29 8.06
CA THR A 104 26.21 -42.70 8.03
C THR A 104 27.13 -42.96 6.84
N ASN A 105 26.76 -42.54 5.62
CA ASN A 105 27.60 -42.69 4.44
C ASN A 105 28.93 -41.91 4.52
N LYS A 106 28.97 -40.82 5.30
CA LYS A 106 30.18 -40.02 5.52
C LYS A 106 31.06 -40.57 6.66
N VAL A 107 30.47 -41.37 7.56
CA VAL A 107 31.15 -42.04 8.67
C VAL A 107 31.66 -43.42 8.26
N GLU A 108 30.96 -44.14 7.37
CA GLU A 108 31.41 -45.43 6.79
C GLU A 108 32.56 -45.30 5.78
N ASN A 109 32.81 -44.10 5.23
CA ASN A 109 33.92 -43.82 4.31
C ASN A 109 35.17 -43.25 5.02
N LYS A 110 35.37 -43.55 6.31
CA LYS A 110 36.56 -43.21 7.09
C LYS A 110 37.15 -44.46 7.73
#